data_AF-A0A0W0XHP1-F1
#
_entry.id   AF-A0A0W0XHP1-F1
#
_cell.length_a   1.000
_cell.length_b   1.000
_cell.length_c   1.000
_cell.angle_alpha   90.00
_cell.angle_beta   90.00
_cell.angle_gamma   90.00
#
_symmetry.space_group_name_H-M   'P 1'
#
loop_
_entity.id
_entity.type
_entity.pdbx_description
1 polymer ?
#
loop_
_entity_poly.entity_id
_entity_poly.type
_entity_poly.pdbx_seq_one_letter_code
_entity_poly.pdbx_strand_id
1 'polypeptide(L)'
;MLPELVEQFSGQIQTFYYLLILINAILHVIFAGAVARDAGILHKIGQRPALVSAATWAFATLIGGVITATIYWFIHHSTLTRPIIRETNYER
;
A
#
# COMPACT_ATOMS: atom_id res chain seq x y z
N MET A 1 19.21 -31.34 24.54
CA MET A 1 19.60 -29.92 24.67
C MET A 1 18.88 -28.98 23.71
N LEU A 2 19.07 -29.03 22.39
CA LEU A 2 18.33 -28.12 21.46
C LEU A 2 16.79 -28.26 21.50
N PRO A 3 16.18 -29.47 21.45
CA PRO A 3 14.73 -29.59 21.50
C PRO A 3 14.12 -29.11 22.83
N GLU A 4 14.80 -29.35 23.95
CA GLU A 4 14.39 -28.88 25.28
C GLU A 4 14.42 -27.35 25.37
N LEU A 5 15.41 -26.70 24.76
CA LEU A 5 15.48 -25.24 24.68
C LEU A 5 14.32 -24.67 23.83
N VAL A 6 14.00 -25.29 22.69
CA VAL A 6 12.87 -24.87 21.85
C VAL A 6 11.55 -25.02 22.60
N GLU A 7 11.37 -26.13 23.32
CA GLU A 7 10.18 -26.37 24.14
C GLU A 7 10.05 -25.33 25.26
N GLN A 8 11.16 -25.03 25.95
CA GLN A 8 11.23 -24.01 27.00
C GLN A 8 10.82 -22.60 26.51
N PHE A 9 11.17 -22.24 25.27
CA PHE A 9 10.88 -20.92 24.69
C PHE A 9 9.66 -20.88 23.76
N SER A 10 8.96 -22.01 23.58
CA SER A 10 7.87 -22.14 22.60
C SER A 10 6.77 -21.10 22.79
N GLY A 11 6.38 -20.83 24.04
CA GLY A 11 5.39 -19.82 24.39
C GLY A 11 5.81 -18.40 24.00
N GLN A 12 7.05 -18.01 24.33
CA GLN A 12 7.59 -16.68 23.98
C GLN A 12 7.70 -16.50 22.46
N ILE A 13 8.14 -17.54 21.74
CA ILE A 13 8.22 -17.54 20.28
C ILE A 13 6.82 -17.33 19.68
N GLN A 14 5.81 -18.04 20.20
CA GLN A 14 4.44 -17.91 19.73
C GLN A 14 3.85 -16.52 20.00
N THR A 15 4.08 -15.95 21.19
CA THR A 15 3.67 -14.58 21.50
C THR A 15 4.35 -13.57 20.56
N PHE A 16 5.66 -13.73 20.32
CA PHE A 16 6.40 -12.88 19.39
C PHE A 16 5.84 -12.97 17.97
N TYR A 17 5.51 -14.18 17.51
CA TYR A 17 4.87 -14.40 16.21
C TYR A 17 3.52 -13.67 16.10
N TYR A 18 2.67 -13.74 17.12
CA TYR A 18 1.40 -13.00 17.13
C TYR A 18 1.60 -11.48 17.14
N LEU A 19 2.60 -10.97 17.86
CA LEU A 19 2.95 -9.54 17.81
C LEU A 19 3.37 -9.11 16.41
N LEU A 20 4.19 -9.92 15.73
CA LEU A 20 4.59 -9.64 14.34
C LEU A 20 3.40 -9.63 13.39
N ILE A 21 2.47 -10.59 13.51
CA ILE A 21 1.23 -10.61 12.73
C ILE A 21 0.40 -9.35 12.99
N LEU A 22 0.24 -8.97 14.26
CA LEU A 22 -0.53 -7.80 14.65
C LEU A 22 0.05 -6.51 14.05
N ILE A 23 1.37 -6.31 14.19
CA ILE A 23 2.07 -5.16 13.60
C ILE A 23 1.91 -5.17 12.09
N ASN A 24 2.05 -6.33 11.45
CA ASN A 24 1.91 -6.47 10.01
C ASN A 24 0.48 -6.12 9.53
N ALA A 25 -0.54 -6.58 10.24
CA ALA A 25 -1.94 -6.23 9.96
C ALA A 25 -2.20 -4.73 10.12
N ILE A 26 -1.66 -4.11 11.18
CA ILE A 26 -1.75 -2.65 11.39
C ILE A 26 -1.09 -1.90 10.23
N LEU A 27 0.10 -2.34 9.79
CA LEU A 27 0.78 -1.75 8.63
C LEU A 27 -0.07 -1.83 7.36
N HIS A 28 -0.73 -2.97 7.09
CA HIS A 28 -1.63 -3.11 5.94
C HIS A 28 -2.77 -2.09 5.97
N VAL A 29 -3.38 -1.89 7.14
CA VAL A 29 -4.46 -0.90 7.31
C VAL A 29 -3.94 0.53 7.09
N ILE A 30 -2.75 0.86 7.61
CA ILE A 30 -2.14 2.18 7.38
C ILE A 30 -1.87 2.41 5.89
N PHE A 31 -1.29 1.44 5.19
CA PHE A 31 -1.03 1.54 3.76
C PHE A 31 -2.32 1.66 2.95
N ALA A 32 -3.34 0.87 3.26
CA ALA A 32 -4.65 0.96 2.62
C ALA A 32 -5.28 2.34 2.82
N GLY A 33 -5.19 2.90 4.03
CA GLY A 33 -5.65 4.26 4.33
C GLY A 33 -4.87 5.34 3.59
N ALA A 34 -3.54 5.19 3.47
CA ALA A 34 -2.70 6.10 2.71
C ALA A 34 -3.06 6.09 1.21
N VAL A 35 -3.21 4.91 0.61
CA VAL A 35 -3.65 4.74 -0.79
C VAL A 35 -5.06 5.30 -1.00
N ALA A 36 -5.99 5.05 -0.08
CA ALA A 36 -7.35 5.59 -0.15
C ALA A 36 -7.35 7.12 -0.15
N ARG A 37 -6.56 7.73 0.76
CA ARG A 37 -6.42 9.18 0.86
C ARG A 37 -5.80 9.77 -0.41
N ASP A 38 -4.72 9.17 -0.89
CA ASP A 38 -4.01 9.63 -2.08
C ASP A 38 -4.88 9.55 -3.35
N ALA A 39 -5.49 8.39 -3.59
CA ALA A 39 -6.42 8.21 -4.71
C ALA A 39 -7.65 9.13 -4.60
N GLY A 40 -8.10 9.43 -3.38
CA GLY A 40 -9.16 10.40 -3.12
C GLY A 40 -8.74 11.85 -3.45
N ILE A 41 -7.49 12.22 -3.19
CA ILE A 41 -6.93 13.52 -3.60
C ILE A 41 -6.87 13.60 -5.12
N LEU A 42 -6.37 12.56 -5.80
CA LEU A 42 -6.39 12.47 -7.27
C LEU A 42 -7.79 12.70 -7.83
N HIS A 43 -8.80 12.04 -7.25
CA HIS A 43 -10.19 12.21 -7.69
C HIS A 43 -10.70 13.65 -7.54
N LYS A 44 -10.35 14.33 -6.44
CA LYS A 44 -10.72 15.72 -6.19
C LYS A 44 -10.08 16.71 -7.17
N ILE A 45 -8.87 16.43 -7.65
CA ILE A 45 -8.19 17.25 -8.68
C ILE A 45 -8.59 16.88 -10.11
N GLY A 46 -9.65 16.06 -10.28
CA GLY A 46 -10.19 15.66 -11.58
C GLY A 46 -9.41 14.51 -12.25
N GLN A 47 -8.38 13.97 -11.59
CA GLN A 47 -7.62 12.82 -12.09
C GLN A 47 -8.22 11.51 -11.58
N ARG A 48 -8.38 10.52 -12.45
CA ARG A 48 -8.86 9.19 -12.04
C ARG A 48 -7.66 8.28 -11.78
N PRO A 49 -7.68 7.48 -10.69
CA PRO A 49 -6.68 6.45 -10.51
C PRO A 49 -6.70 5.49 -11.70
N ALA A 50 -5.52 5.04 -12.11
CA ALA A 50 -5.36 4.12 -13.23
C ALA A 50 -5.92 2.73 -12.87
N LEU A 51 -6.38 2.00 -13.89
CA LEU A 51 -6.92 0.63 -13.86
C LEU A 51 -8.27 0.47 -13.15
N VAL A 52 -8.39 0.93 -11.90
CA VAL A 52 -9.56 0.67 -11.05
C VAL A 52 -9.88 1.88 -10.15
N SER A 53 -11.04 1.85 -9.50
CA SER A 53 -11.48 2.91 -8.60
C SER A 53 -10.56 3.08 -7.38
N ALA A 54 -10.59 4.26 -6.75
CA ALA A 54 -9.86 4.54 -5.52
C ALA A 54 -10.18 3.54 -4.40
N ALA A 55 -11.46 3.17 -4.25
CA ALA A 55 -11.90 2.18 -3.27
C ALA A 55 -11.32 0.79 -3.57
N THR A 56 -11.27 0.40 -4.84
CA THR A 56 -10.67 -0.88 -5.26
C THR A 56 -9.17 -0.92 -4.96
N TRP A 57 -8.44 0.17 -5.19
CA TRP A 57 -7.02 0.27 -4.84
C TRP A 57 -6.77 0.16 -3.34
N ALA A 58 -7.57 0.85 -2.53
CA ALA A 58 -7.49 0.75 -1.08
C ALA A 58 -7.76 -0.68 -0.60
N PHE A 59 -8.80 -1.33 -1.13
CA PHE A 59 -9.14 -2.72 -0.79
C PHE A 59 -8.06 -3.71 -1.22
N ALA A 60 -7.51 -3.56 -2.43
CA ALA A 60 -6.41 -4.39 -2.92
C ALA A 60 -5.15 -4.23 -2.05
N THR A 61 -4.93 -3.03 -1.48
CA THR A 61 -3.84 -2.77 -0.54
C THR A 61 -4.09 -3.39 0.83
N LEU A 62 -5.35 -3.46 1.27
CA LEU A 62 -5.70 -4.15 2.51
C LEU A 62 -5.41 -5.66 2.43
N ILE A 63 -5.64 -6.28 1.26
CA ILE A 63 -5.39 -7.71 1.04
C ILE A 63 -3.92 -8.00 0.68
N GLY A 64 -3.35 -7.24 -0.26
CA GLY A 64 -2.00 -7.50 -0.78
C GLY A 64 -0.88 -6.72 -0.08
N GLY A 65 -1.23 -5.82 0.83
CA GLY A 65 -0.29 -5.12 1.70
C GLY A 65 0.65 -4.17 0.99
N VAL A 66 1.88 -4.14 1.52
CA VAL A 66 2.95 -3.24 1.07
C VAL A 66 3.30 -3.45 -0.42
N ILE A 67 3.16 -4.67 -0.94
CA ILE A 67 3.44 -4.96 -2.36
C ILE A 67 2.45 -4.19 -3.23
N THR A 68 1.14 -4.29 -2.95
CA THR A 68 0.13 -3.55 -3.69
C THR A 68 0.30 -2.04 -3.56
N ALA A 69 0.63 -1.54 -2.36
CA ALA A 69 0.93 -0.12 -2.15
C ALA A 69 2.13 0.35 -3.01
N THR A 70 3.15 -0.49 -3.15
CA THR A 70 4.33 -0.22 -3.98
C THR A 70 3.96 -0.17 -5.46
N ILE A 71 3.12 -1.10 -5.94
CA ILE A 71 2.62 -1.10 -7.33
C ILE A 71 1.79 0.17 -7.58
N TYR A 72 0.90 0.53 -6.65
CA TYR A 72 0.11 1.77 -6.73
C TYR A 72 1.02 3.00 -6.88
N TRP A 73 2.04 3.10 -6.02
CA TRP A 73 3.02 4.18 -6.05
C TRP A 73 3.79 4.18 -7.38
N PHE A 74 4.21 3.01 -7.86
CA PHE A 74 4.94 2.90 -9.12
C PHE A 74 4.11 3.44 -10.29
N ILE A 75 2.83 3.11 -10.35
CA ILE A 75 1.94 3.55 -11.43
C ILE A 75 1.68 5.06 -11.39
N HIS A 76 1.42 5.62 -10.21
CA HIS A 76 0.90 7.00 -10.07
C HIS A 76 1.98 8.05 -9.79
N HIS A 77 3.08 7.65 -9.15
CA HIS A 77 4.12 8.57 -8.68
C HIS A 77 5.49 8.36 -9.33
N SER A 78 5.72 7.22 -10.01
CA SER A 78 6.95 7.10 -10.79
C SER A 78 6.91 8.03 -12.00
N THR A 79 8.04 8.63 -12.30
CA THR A 79 8.27 9.54 -13.43
C THR A 79 8.00 8.91 -14.81
N LEU A 80 7.75 7.60 -14.88
CA LEU A 80 7.41 6.86 -16.09
C LEU A 80 6.04 7.22 -16.67
N THR A 81 5.08 7.65 -15.84
CA THR A 81 3.71 7.96 -16.25
C THR A 81 3.43 9.46 -16.22
N ARG A 82 4.46 10.32 -16.21
CA ARG A 82 4.22 11.78 -16.30
C ARG A 82 3.46 12.05 -17.59
N PRO A 83 2.25 12.64 -17.52
CA PRO A 83 1.63 13.16 -18.72
C PRO A 83 2.59 14.23 -19.23
N ILE A 84 3.15 14.00 -20.42
CA ILE A 84 3.83 15.04 -21.18
C ILE A 84 2.81 16.17 -21.22
N ILE A 85 3.07 17.25 -20.49
CA ILE A 85 2.25 18.45 -20.53
C ILE A 85 2.25 18.84 -21.99
N ARG A 86 1.16 18.53 -22.70
CA ARG A 86 0.97 19.01 -24.05
C ARG A 86 0.68 20.48 -23.84
N GLU A 87 1.71 21.30 -23.94
CA GLU A 87 1.58 22.74 -24.10
C GLU A 87 0.76 22.97 -25.37
N THR A 88 -0.55 22.95 -25.25
CA THR A 88 -1.44 23.41 -26.30
C THR A 88 -1.46 24.91 -26.21
N ASN A 89 -0.57 25.52 -27.00
CA ASN A 89 -0.79 26.76 -27.74
C ASN A 89 -1.87 27.69 -27.13
N TYR A 90 -1.43 28.64 -26.32
CA TYR A 90 -2.15 29.89 -26.10
C TYR A 90 -1.40 31.04 -26.79
N GLU A 91 -0.95 30.81 -28.02
CA GLU A 91 -0.76 31.89 -28.99
C GLU A 91 -1.99 31.92 -29.90
N ARG A 92 -2.98 32.73 -29.51
CA ARG A 92 -3.91 33.43 -30.39
C ARG A 92 -4.75 34.42 -29.59
#